data_AF-A0A4Y3NGE3-F1
#
_entry.id   AF-A0A4Y3NGE3-F1
#
_cell.length_a   1.000
_cell.length_b   1.000
_cell.length_c   1.000
_cell.angle_alpha   90.00
_cell.angle_beta   90.00
_cell.angle_gamma   90.00
#
_symmetry.space_group_name_H-M   'P 1'
#
loop_
_entity.id
_entity.type
_entity.pdbx_description
1 polymer ?
#
loop_
_entity_poly.entity_id
_entity_poly.type
_entity_poly.pdbx_seq_one_letter_code
_entity_poly.pdbx_strand_id
1 'polypeptide(L)'
;MTPRNSFLRALVIVAVVVLGLVAGPTAAVAAFTDNERATPQFSAAIIPAPATASVTMRCTFGLQTVVTVNSYGAVANANYYEVKVYDRSGNLEFTGDLSHAAGRTYSSGIEIIGTWSYEVRGYYKVPGSSNSWSGKPLKGTLTC
;
A
#
# COMPACT_ATOMS: atom_id res chain seq x y z
N MET A 1 68.99 -23.10 -52.63
CA MET A 1 68.17 -24.22 -52.13
C MET A 1 68.22 -24.24 -50.61
N THR A 2 67.29 -23.58 -49.93
CA THR A 2 67.09 -23.71 -48.47
C THR A 2 65.66 -23.36 -48.06
N PRO A 3 64.61 -24.16 -48.40
CA PRO A 3 63.28 -23.94 -47.83
C PRO A 3 62.80 -25.03 -46.87
N ARG A 4 63.42 -26.22 -46.87
CA ARG A 4 62.84 -27.42 -46.25
C ARG A 4 62.75 -27.35 -44.71
N ASN A 5 63.74 -26.74 -44.06
CA ASN A 5 63.81 -26.69 -42.59
C ASN A 5 62.89 -25.62 -41.97
N SER A 6 62.61 -24.53 -42.70
CA SER A 6 61.71 -23.46 -42.21
C SER A 6 60.25 -23.90 -42.26
N PHE A 7 59.87 -24.64 -43.30
CA PHE A 7 58.51 -25.15 -43.46
C PHE A 7 58.17 -26.22 -42.41
N LEU A 8 59.09 -27.14 -42.13
CA LEU A 8 58.92 -28.16 -41.09
C LEU A 8 58.77 -27.54 -39.69
N ARG A 9 59.54 -26.49 -39.38
CA ARG A 9 59.41 -25.78 -38.09
C ARG A 9 58.05 -25.08 -37.95
N ALA A 10 57.56 -24.44 -39.01
CA ALA A 10 56.24 -23.82 -39.00
C ALA A 10 55.13 -24.86 -38.76
N LEU A 11 55.23 -26.02 -39.40
CA LEU A 11 54.25 -27.11 -39.26
C LEU A 11 54.22 -27.68 -37.84
N VAL A 12 55.38 -27.86 -37.21
CA VAL A 12 55.48 -28.31 -35.81
C VAL A 12 54.88 -27.29 -34.84
N ILE A 13 55.14 -26.00 -35.05
CA ILE A 13 54.56 -24.94 -34.19
C ILE A 13 53.03 -24.93 -34.31
N VAL A 14 52.50 -25.00 -35.54
CA VAL A 14 51.05 -25.06 -35.76
C VAL A 14 50.45 -26.32 -35.13
N ALA A 15 51.10 -27.47 -35.29
CA ALA A 15 50.63 -28.72 -34.69
C ALA A 15 50.57 -28.66 -33.16
N VAL A 16 51.61 -28.10 -32.51
CA VAL A 16 51.65 -27.94 -31.04
C VAL A 16 50.59 -26.93 -30.56
N VAL A 17 50.40 -25.83 -31.28
CA VAL A 17 49.36 -24.84 -30.94
C VAL A 17 47.97 -25.47 -31.06
N VAL A 18 47.68 -26.17 -32.15
CA VAL A 18 46.38 -26.84 -32.33
C VAL A 18 46.16 -27.90 -31.25
N LEU A 19 47.17 -28.70 -30.92
CA LEU A 19 47.07 -29.69 -29.84
C LEU A 19 46.80 -29.03 -28.47
N GLY A 20 47.43 -27.89 -28.21
CA GLY A 20 47.21 -27.10 -27.00
C GLY A 20 45.82 -26.50 -26.91
N LEU A 21 45.22 -26.08 -28.03
CA LEU A 21 43.84 -25.58 -28.06
C LEU A 21 42.80 -26.69 -27.89
N VAL A 22 43.06 -27.91 -28.38
CA VAL A 22 42.12 -29.05 -28.24
C VAL A 22 42.18 -29.67 -26.85
N ALA A 23 43.33 -29.59 -26.17
CA ALA A 23 43.51 -30.11 -24.81
C ALA A 23 43.16 -29.10 -23.70
N GLY A 24 42.78 -27.86 -24.05
CA GLY A 24 42.33 -26.87 -23.07
C GLY A 24 41.01 -27.31 -22.42
N PRO A 25 40.84 -27.15 -21.09
CA PRO A 25 39.56 -27.45 -20.45
C PRO A 25 38.49 -26.54 -21.06
N THR A 26 37.41 -27.14 -21.56
CA THR A 26 36.24 -26.38 -21.98
C THR A 26 35.77 -25.57 -20.78
N ALA A 27 35.64 -24.25 -20.96
CA ALA A 27 35.09 -23.39 -19.92
C ALA A 27 33.67 -23.88 -19.61
N ALA A 28 33.52 -24.65 -18.52
CA ALA A 28 32.23 -24.99 -17.97
C ALA A 28 31.61 -23.68 -17.49
N VAL A 29 30.82 -23.05 -18.36
CA VAL A 29 29.93 -21.97 -17.97
C VAL A 29 29.00 -22.56 -16.91
N ALA A 30 29.19 -22.17 -15.65
CA ALA A 30 28.27 -22.52 -14.58
C ALA A 30 26.93 -21.83 -14.90
N ALA A 31 26.03 -22.57 -15.55
CA ALA A 31 24.65 -22.14 -15.68
C ALA A 31 24.05 -22.21 -14.28
N PHE A 32 23.78 -21.06 -13.67
CA PHE A 32 23.01 -20.99 -12.44
C PHE A 32 21.61 -21.55 -12.74
N THR A 33 21.36 -22.80 -12.35
CA THR A 33 20.05 -23.45 -12.47
C THR A 33 19.13 -23.12 -11.30
N ASP A 34 19.65 -22.45 -10.28
CA ASP A 34 18.90 -22.13 -9.07
C ASP A 34 18.01 -20.90 -9.29
N ASN A 35 16.71 -21.14 -9.18
CA ASN A 35 15.70 -20.11 -8.99
C ASN A 35 15.41 -19.97 -7.50
N GLU A 36 16.37 -19.44 -6.75
CA GLU A 36 16.14 -19.11 -5.35
C GLU A 36 15.30 -17.82 -5.28
N ARG A 37 13.98 -18.00 -5.16
CA ARG A 37 13.06 -16.89 -4.90
C ARG A 37 12.95 -16.72 -3.40
N ALA A 38 13.56 -15.66 -2.87
CA ALA A 38 13.26 -15.21 -1.51
C ALA A 38 11.77 -14.91 -1.42
N THR A 39 11.08 -15.55 -0.46
CA THR A 39 9.70 -15.19 -0.14
C THR A 39 9.73 -13.73 0.34
N PRO A 40 9.11 -12.78 -0.37
CA PRO A 40 9.13 -11.40 0.07
C PRO A 40 8.45 -11.32 1.44
N GLN A 41 9.20 -10.88 2.44
CA GLN A 41 8.69 -10.68 3.78
C GLN A 41 7.91 -9.35 3.81
N PHE A 42 6.67 -9.39 3.34
CA PHE A 42 5.78 -8.22 3.41
C PHE A 42 5.22 -8.11 4.83
N SER A 43 5.40 -6.96 5.46
CA SER A 43 4.61 -6.57 6.63
C SER A 43 3.43 -5.72 6.14
N ALA A 44 2.21 -6.11 6.47
CA ALA A 44 1.05 -5.27 6.22
C ALA A 44 1.09 -4.10 7.21
N ALA A 45 1.25 -2.88 6.69
CA ALA A 45 1.12 -1.68 7.51
C ALA A 45 -0.33 -1.58 8.02
N ILE A 46 -0.49 -1.46 9.34
CA ILE A 46 -1.79 -1.26 9.99
C ILE A 46 -1.99 0.23 10.21
N ILE A 47 -3.15 0.74 9.82
CA ILE A 47 -3.60 2.10 10.16
C ILE A 47 -4.53 1.97 11.37
N PRO A 48 -4.09 2.35 12.59
CA PRO A 48 -4.92 2.25 13.78
C PRO A 48 -6.07 3.26 13.74
N ALA A 49 -7.03 3.12 14.65
CA ALA A 49 -8.05 4.14 14.84
C ALA A 49 -7.42 5.42 15.41
N PRO A 50 -7.97 6.61 15.12
CA PRO A 50 -7.57 7.84 15.82
C PRO A 50 -7.64 7.65 17.34
N ALA A 51 -6.52 7.93 18.03
CA ALA A 51 -6.45 7.78 19.49
C ALA A 51 -7.44 8.69 20.22
N THR A 52 -7.74 9.84 19.63
CA THR A 52 -8.71 10.82 20.13
C THR A 52 -9.49 11.41 18.97
N ALA A 53 -10.78 11.68 19.16
CA ALA A 53 -11.53 12.60 18.31
C ALA A 53 -12.53 13.38 19.15
N SER A 54 -12.64 14.68 18.88
CA SER A 54 -13.70 15.51 19.40
C SER A 54 -14.80 15.60 18.35
N VAL A 55 -15.92 14.93 18.62
CA VAL A 55 -17.09 14.92 17.75
C VAL A 55 -18.29 15.40 18.57
N THR A 56 -18.96 16.43 18.06
CA THR A 56 -20.22 16.91 18.62
C THR A 56 -21.35 16.42 17.73
N MET A 57 -22.25 15.62 18.29
CA MET A 57 -23.48 15.22 17.62
C MET A 57 -24.66 15.94 18.28
N ARG A 58 -25.62 16.41 17.47
CA ARG A 58 -26.86 17.01 17.96
C ARG A 58 -28.06 16.57 17.12
N CYS A 59 -29.21 16.45 17.77
CA CYS A 59 -30.48 16.19 17.11
C CYS A 59 -31.18 17.52 16.83
N THR A 60 -31.59 17.73 15.59
CA THR A 60 -32.39 18.88 15.17
C THR A 60 -33.83 18.40 15.06
N PHE A 61 -34.73 19.00 15.84
CA PHE A 61 -36.16 18.66 15.91
C PHE A 61 -36.48 17.17 16.21
N GLY A 62 -35.53 16.39 16.75
CA GLY A 62 -35.68 14.95 16.96
C GLY A 62 -35.72 14.11 15.67
N LEU A 63 -35.38 14.72 14.53
CA LEU A 63 -35.54 14.12 13.20
C LEU A 63 -34.23 14.08 12.38
N GLN A 64 -33.25 14.90 12.74
CA GLN A 64 -32.02 15.00 11.96
C GLN A 64 -30.80 15.02 12.87
N THR A 65 -29.83 14.17 12.57
CA THR A 65 -28.56 14.15 13.29
C THR A 65 -27.53 15.01 12.58
N VAL A 66 -26.96 15.95 13.31
CA VAL A 66 -25.89 16.82 12.85
C VAL A 66 -24.62 16.43 13.57
N VAL A 67 -23.64 15.93 12.81
CA VAL A 67 -22.33 15.47 13.29
C VAL A 67 -21.29 16.50 12.92
N THR A 68 -20.63 17.08 13.91
CA THR A 68 -19.52 18.02 13.73
C THR A 68 -18.24 17.39 14.25
N VAL A 69 -17.25 17.21 13.39
CA VAL A 69 -15.93 16.71 13.79
C VAL A 69 -15.06 17.92 14.09
N ASN A 70 -14.89 18.26 15.37
CA ASN A 70 -14.13 19.44 15.80
C ASN A 70 -12.62 19.22 15.67
N SER A 71 -12.16 18.03 16.03
CA SER A 71 -10.74 17.65 15.94
C SER A 71 -10.58 16.13 15.94
N TYR A 72 -9.45 15.65 15.43
CA TYR A 72 -9.06 14.24 15.45
C TYR A 72 -7.54 14.13 15.64
N GLY A 73 -7.11 13.06 16.31
CA GLY A 73 -5.70 12.76 16.48
C GLY A 73 -5.08 12.25 15.19
N ALA A 74 -3.84 12.66 14.93
CA ALA A 74 -3.08 12.14 13.79
C ALA A 74 -2.84 10.62 13.96
N VAL A 75 -3.04 9.89 12.87
CA VAL A 75 -2.87 8.45 12.77
C VAL A 75 -1.63 8.17 11.91
N ALA A 76 -0.73 7.34 12.43
CA ALA A 76 0.44 6.90 11.67
C ALA A 76 0.00 6.21 10.38
N ASN A 77 0.69 6.53 9.28
CA ASN A 77 0.40 6.01 7.94
C ASN A 77 -0.95 6.44 7.34
N ALA A 78 -1.69 7.38 7.94
CA ALA A 78 -2.86 7.98 7.31
C ALA A 78 -2.48 9.31 6.63
N ASN A 79 -2.86 9.49 5.37
CA ASN A 79 -2.74 10.77 4.65
C ASN A 79 -4.10 11.41 4.32
N TYR A 80 -5.19 10.74 4.71
CA TYR A 80 -6.55 11.18 4.48
C TYR A 80 -7.44 10.75 5.65
N TYR A 81 -8.48 11.52 5.94
CA TYR A 81 -9.44 11.23 7.01
C TYR A 81 -10.85 11.44 6.48
N GLU A 82 -11.77 10.62 6.96
CA GLU A 82 -13.18 10.77 6.65
C GLU A 82 -14.05 10.46 7.86
N VAL A 83 -15.26 11.00 7.83
CA VAL A 83 -16.34 10.65 8.74
C VAL A 83 -17.45 9.96 7.96
N LYS A 84 -17.98 8.89 8.52
CA LYS A 84 -19.19 8.24 8.02
C LYS A 84 -20.28 8.33 9.07
N VAL A 85 -21.51 8.57 8.63
CA VAL A 85 -22.69 8.60 9.50
C VAL A 85 -23.64 7.53 9.01
N TYR A 86 -24.12 6.74 9.95
CA TYR A 86 -25.01 5.62 9.70
C TYR A 86 -26.33 5.82 10.45
N ASP A 87 -27.41 5.45 9.78
CA ASP A 87 -28.76 5.42 10.34
C ASP A 87 -28.90 4.31 11.41
N ARG A 88 -30.08 4.22 12.02
CA ARG A 88 -30.36 3.18 13.04
C ARG A 88 -30.32 1.74 12.50
N SER A 89 -30.55 1.59 11.21
CA SER A 89 -30.55 0.31 10.49
C SER A 89 -29.14 -0.12 10.06
N GLY A 90 -28.14 0.76 10.27
CA GLY A 90 -26.77 0.56 9.86
C GLY A 90 -26.48 0.93 8.41
N ASN A 91 -27.40 1.61 7.71
CA ASN A 91 -27.17 2.11 6.36
C ASN A 91 -26.31 3.37 6.39
N LEU A 92 -25.44 3.51 5.40
CA LEU A 92 -24.59 4.69 5.24
C LEU A 92 -25.39 5.84 4.67
N GLU A 93 -25.64 6.85 5.49
CA GLU A 93 -26.38 8.06 5.10
C GLU A 93 -25.45 9.13 4.54
N PHE A 94 -24.26 9.25 5.11
CA PHE A 94 -23.36 10.34 4.77
C PHE A 94 -21.88 9.94 4.87
N THR A 95 -21.07 10.42 3.93
CA THR A 95 -19.60 10.35 3.99
C THR A 95 -19.02 11.76 3.82
N GLY A 96 -18.23 12.19 4.80
CA GLY A 96 -17.60 13.51 4.83
C GLY A 96 -16.09 13.42 4.73
N ASP A 97 -15.52 14.25 3.86
CA ASP A 97 -14.07 14.42 3.72
C ASP A 97 -13.53 15.40 4.78
N LEU A 98 -12.64 14.88 5.65
CA LEU A 98 -11.95 15.63 6.71
C LEU A 98 -10.53 16.05 6.32
N SER A 99 -10.02 15.65 5.16
CA SER A 99 -8.62 15.83 4.75
C SER A 99 -8.14 17.28 4.61
N HIS A 100 -9.06 18.24 4.55
CA HIS A 100 -8.74 19.66 4.33
C HIS A 100 -9.09 20.60 5.48
N ALA A 101 -9.83 20.16 6.50
CA ALA A 101 -10.08 20.96 7.72
C ALA A 101 -10.83 20.14 8.78
N ALA A 102 -10.34 20.17 10.02
CA ALA A 102 -11.16 19.90 11.20
C ALA A 102 -12.18 21.06 11.41
N GLY A 103 -13.29 20.81 12.10
CA GLY A 103 -14.35 21.81 12.34
C GLY A 103 -15.45 21.84 11.29
N ARG A 104 -15.62 20.76 10.50
CA ARG A 104 -16.72 20.64 9.53
C ARG A 104 -17.95 20.01 10.18
N THR A 105 -19.09 20.61 9.87
CA THR A 105 -20.41 20.10 10.25
C THR A 105 -21.02 19.36 9.08
N TYR A 106 -21.48 18.14 9.35
CA TYR A 106 -22.17 17.28 8.41
C TYR A 106 -23.53 16.95 8.97
N SER A 107 -24.55 16.97 8.11
CA SER A 107 -25.92 16.65 8.49
C SER A 107 -26.36 15.36 7.82
N SER A 108 -26.99 14.47 8.57
CA SER A 108 -27.65 13.29 8.03
C SER A 108 -28.93 13.67 7.26
N GLY A 109 -29.53 12.69 6.59
CA GLY A 109 -30.92 12.76 6.16
C GLY A 109 -31.91 12.90 7.34
N ILE A 110 -33.20 13.01 6.99
CA ILE A 110 -34.31 13.07 7.95
C ILE A 110 -34.68 11.62 8.33
N GLU A 111 -34.51 11.25 9.60
CA GLU A 111 -35.01 9.98 10.15
C GLU A 111 -35.68 10.20 11.51
N ILE A 112 -36.82 9.57 11.70
CA ILE A 112 -37.63 9.68 12.92
C ILE A 112 -36.97 8.83 14.01
N ILE A 113 -36.46 9.48 15.08
CA ILE A 113 -36.07 8.94 16.39
C ILE A 113 -35.34 7.58 16.33
N GLY A 114 -34.04 7.59 16.65
CA GLY A 114 -33.21 6.40 16.61
C GLY A 114 -31.78 6.65 17.08
N THR A 115 -31.07 5.55 17.33
CA THR A 115 -29.63 5.60 17.61
C THR A 115 -28.86 5.71 16.31
N TRP A 116 -28.24 6.86 16.11
CA TRP A 116 -27.32 7.13 15.03
C TRP A 116 -25.91 6.71 15.44
N SER A 117 -25.12 6.28 14.45
CA SER A 117 -23.70 5.99 14.68
C SER A 117 -22.81 6.74 13.70
N TYR A 118 -21.60 7.04 14.13
CA TYR A 118 -20.57 7.60 13.26
C TYR A 118 -19.27 6.82 13.37
N GLU A 119 -18.49 6.91 12.30
CA GLU A 119 -17.14 6.37 12.24
C GLU A 119 -16.18 7.45 11.74
N VAL A 120 -15.15 7.77 12.53
CA VAL A 120 -14.01 8.57 12.07
C VAL A 120 -12.85 7.64 11.80
N ARG A 121 -12.27 7.71 10.60
CA ARG A 121 -11.31 6.72 10.12
C ARG A 121 -10.22 7.38 9.27
N GLY A 122 -8.99 6.95 9.50
CA GLY A 122 -7.83 7.34 8.69
C GLY A 122 -7.64 6.38 7.52
N TYR A 123 -7.19 6.89 6.38
CA TYR A 123 -6.89 6.14 5.17
C TYR A 123 -5.53 6.53 4.65
N TYR A 124 -4.90 5.59 3.95
CA TYR A 124 -3.80 5.89 3.06
C TYR A 124 -4.28 5.79 1.62
N LYS A 125 -4.39 6.93 0.94
CA LYS A 125 -4.60 7.00 -0.50
C LYS A 125 -3.27 7.05 -1.21
N VAL A 126 -3.00 6.09 -2.09
CA VAL A 126 -1.76 6.09 -2.89
C VAL A 126 -1.77 7.29 -3.84
N PRO A 127 -0.76 8.17 -3.80
CA PRO A 127 -0.68 9.31 -4.70
C PRO A 127 -0.76 8.87 -6.16
N GLY A 128 -1.63 9.51 -6.95
CA GLY A 128 -1.81 9.19 -8.38
C GLY A 128 -2.55 7.89 -8.67
N SER A 129 -3.20 7.27 -7.68
CA SER A 129 -3.96 6.02 -7.85
C SER A 129 -5.34 6.07 -7.18
N SER A 130 -6.23 5.16 -7.59
CA SER A 130 -7.49 4.85 -6.89
C SER A 130 -7.30 3.88 -5.72
N ASN A 131 -6.09 3.35 -5.53
CA ASN A 131 -5.79 2.44 -4.43
C ASN A 131 -5.82 3.18 -3.08
N SER A 132 -6.58 2.63 -2.14
CA SER A 132 -6.67 3.15 -0.78
C SER A 132 -6.64 2.01 0.23
N TRP A 133 -5.90 2.20 1.33
CA TRP A 133 -5.95 1.31 2.50
C TRP A 133 -6.75 1.96 3.62
N SER A 134 -7.70 1.18 4.13
CA SER A 134 -8.62 1.59 5.18
C SER A 134 -8.06 1.27 6.55
N GLY A 135 -8.02 2.27 7.43
CA GLY A 135 -7.72 2.06 8.84
C GLY A 135 -8.90 1.61 9.66
N LYS A 136 -8.64 1.29 10.93
CA LYS A 136 -9.69 0.97 11.90
C LYS A 136 -10.53 2.23 12.20
N PRO A 137 -11.86 2.12 12.31
CA PRO A 137 -12.71 3.25 12.67
C PRO A 137 -12.70 3.49 14.18
N LEU A 138 -12.71 4.77 14.56
CA LEU A 138 -13.18 5.23 15.85
C LEU A 138 -14.69 5.41 15.77
N LYS A 139 -15.44 4.70 16.61
CA LYS A 139 -16.91 4.68 16.58
C LYS A 139 -17.49 5.53 17.70
N GLY A 140 -18.61 6.17 17.44
CA GLY A 140 -19.46 6.74 18.49
C GLY A 140 -20.93 6.71 18.07
N THR A 141 -21.80 6.97 19.03
CA THR A 141 -23.25 6.92 18.84
C THR A 141 -23.92 8.12 19.50
N LEU A 142 -25.07 8.51 18.95
CA LEU A 142 -25.98 9.46 19.57
C LEU A 142 -27.40 8.92 19.40
N THR A 143 -28.18 8.95 20.48
CA THR A 143 -29.61 8.68 20.41
C THR A 143 -30.36 10.00 20.28
N CYS A 144 -31.11 10.09 19.18
CA CYS A 144 -32.23 11.01 18.98
C CYS A 144 -33.52 10.22 19.20
#